data_AF-A0A2A5GVE5-F1
#
_entry.id   AF-A0A2A5GVE5-F1
#
_cell.length_a   1.000
_cell.length_b   1.000
_cell.length_c   1.000
_cell.angle_alpha   90.00
_cell.angle_beta   90.00
_cell.angle_gamma   90.00
#
_symmetry.space_group_name_H-M   'P 1'
#
loop_
_entity.id
_entity.type
_entity.pdbx_description
1 polymer ?
#
loop_
_entity_poly.entity_id
_entity_poly.type
_entity_poly.pdbx_seq_one_letter_code
_entity_poly.pdbx_strand_id
1 'polypeptide(L)'
;MENDPIYERLDLSPIPKTKTMKTIELIPFDKTSGETLEDDLDEARTNIRNLITQGDDALAELIALSTQSQDPKSYRELSNLIKVMLDANKNLVDNARARKEIVHDDKPAGDTHNTTNNLFVGTTSDAIKKLKDKNV
;
A
#
# COMPACT_ATOMS: atom_id res chain seq x y z
N MET A 1 -14.21 18.82 41.01
CA MET A 1 -14.27 19.75 39.86
C MET A 1 -15.66 20.36 39.84
N GLU A 2 -16.04 20.98 40.95
CA GLU A 2 -17.40 21.46 41.22
C GLU A 2 -17.21 22.87 41.77
N ASN A 3 -17.74 23.86 41.07
CA ASN A 3 -17.65 25.31 41.31
C ASN A 3 -16.39 26.03 40.79
N ASP A 4 -16.19 26.01 39.47
CA ASP A 4 -15.34 27.03 38.82
C ASP A 4 -16.23 28.22 38.40
N PRO A 5 -16.02 29.42 38.97
CA PRO A 5 -16.90 30.60 38.78
C PRO A 5 -16.99 31.09 37.33
N ILE A 6 -16.12 30.58 36.44
CA ILE A 6 -16.13 30.88 35.01
C ILE A 6 -17.34 30.22 34.33
N TYR A 7 -17.71 28.97 34.68
CA TYR A 7 -18.81 28.27 33.99
C TYR A 7 -20.19 28.86 34.33
N GLU A 8 -20.40 29.20 35.61
CA GLU A 8 -21.68 29.75 36.10
C GLU A 8 -22.00 31.13 35.51
N ARG A 9 -20.97 31.94 35.23
CA ARG A 9 -21.15 33.26 34.62
C ARG A 9 -21.38 33.23 33.11
N LEU A 10 -20.96 32.15 32.45
CA LEU A 10 -21.00 32.04 31.00
C LEU A 10 -22.13 31.13 30.50
N ASP A 11 -22.98 30.62 31.41
CA ASP A 11 -24.05 29.65 31.14
C ASP A 11 -23.57 28.46 30.26
N LEU A 12 -22.30 28.09 30.45
CA LEU A 12 -21.67 27.03 29.68
C LEU A 12 -21.82 25.72 30.43
N SER A 13 -22.69 24.85 29.92
CA SER A 13 -22.70 23.44 30.33
C SER A 13 -21.43 22.74 29.82
N PRO A 14 -20.75 21.92 30.63
CA PRO A 14 -19.58 21.17 30.19
C PRO A 14 -19.94 20.26 29.01
N ILE A 15 -19.24 20.41 27.89
CA ILE A 15 -19.37 19.51 26.75
C ILE A 15 -18.90 18.12 27.22
N PRO A 16 -19.74 17.07 27.15
CA PRO A 16 -19.31 15.72 27.49
C PRO A 16 -18.16 15.33 26.56
N LYS A 17 -17.08 14.78 27.12
CA LYS A 17 -15.95 14.26 26.32
C LYS A 17 -16.50 13.19 25.39
N THR A 18 -16.70 13.57 24.12
CA THR A 18 -17.24 12.71 23.09
C THR A 18 -16.30 11.52 22.88
N LYS A 19 -16.91 10.32 22.91
CA LYS A 19 -16.43 9.02 22.43
C LYS A 19 -14.91 8.98 22.15
N THR A 20 -14.21 8.28 23.03
CA THR A 20 -12.90 7.68 22.76
C THR A 20 -12.82 7.22 21.31
N MET A 21 -12.04 7.94 20.50
CA MET A 21 -11.56 7.43 19.23
C MET A 21 -10.99 6.04 19.50
N LYS A 22 -11.41 5.05 18.72
CA LYS A 22 -10.84 3.71 18.77
C LYS A 22 -9.34 3.88 18.54
N THR A 23 -8.55 3.72 19.60
CA THR A 23 -7.10 3.69 19.51
C THR A 23 -6.76 2.68 18.45
N ILE A 24 -6.05 3.12 17.42
CA ILE A 24 -5.43 2.22 16.45
C ILE A 24 -4.49 1.36 17.30
N GLU A 25 -4.85 0.09 17.49
CA GLU A 25 -3.93 -0.89 18.06
C GLU A 25 -2.80 -1.01 17.05
N LEU A 26 -1.70 -0.32 17.34
CA LEU A 26 -0.45 -0.53 16.63
C LEU A 26 -0.11 -1.99 16.85
N ILE A 27 -0.16 -2.77 15.78
CA ILE A 27 0.29 -4.16 15.81
C ILE A 27 1.74 -4.10 16.33
N PRO A 28 2.07 -4.77 17.44
CA PRO A 28 3.43 -4.76 17.95
C PRO A 28 4.33 -5.34 16.88
N PHE A 29 5.25 -4.51 16.37
CA PHE A 29 6.32 -4.93 15.48
C PHE A 29 7.28 -5.80 16.30
N ASP A 30 7.03 -7.11 16.31
CA ASP A 30 7.85 -8.11 16.97
C ASP A 30 9.08 -8.37 16.10
N LYS A 31 10.15 -7.64 16.40
CA LYS A 31 11.42 -7.74 15.70
C LYS A 31 12.20 -8.99 16.12
N THR A 32 11.52 -10.14 16.26
CA THR A 32 12.15 -11.39 16.64
C THR A 32 11.69 -12.53 15.72
N SER A 33 12.68 -13.25 15.17
CA SER A 33 12.61 -14.44 14.32
C SER A 33 12.24 -14.28 12.84
N GLY A 34 13.23 -13.90 12.02
CA GLY A 34 13.37 -14.45 10.66
C GLY A 34 12.27 -14.09 9.65
N GLU A 35 11.70 -12.89 9.75
CA GLU A 35 10.79 -12.36 8.74
C GLU A 35 11.53 -12.24 7.40
N THR A 36 11.02 -12.94 6.41
CA THR A 36 11.50 -12.78 5.04
C THR A 36 11.04 -11.41 4.56
N LEU A 37 11.83 -10.74 3.72
CA LEU A 37 11.43 -9.48 3.08
C LEU A 37 10.03 -9.56 2.42
N GLU A 38 9.61 -10.76 2.05
CA GLU A 38 8.28 -11.05 1.51
C GLU A 38 7.15 -10.96 2.57
N ASP A 39 7.42 -11.37 3.81
CA ASP A 39 6.47 -11.25 4.93
C ASP A 39 6.22 -9.77 5.26
N ASP A 40 7.28 -8.96 5.38
CA ASP A 40 7.20 -7.51 5.56
C ASP A 40 6.38 -6.83 4.45
N LEU A 41 6.54 -7.29 3.21
CA LEU A 41 5.79 -6.76 2.07
C LEU A 41 4.31 -7.12 2.12
N ASP A 42 3.98 -8.34 2.54
CA ASP A 42 2.60 -8.80 2.69
C ASP A 42 1.90 -8.13 3.88
N GLU A 43 2.62 -7.88 4.98
CA GLU A 43 2.14 -7.06 6.09
C GLU A 43 1.88 -5.62 5.66
N ALA A 44 2.85 -5.00 4.97
CA ALA A 44 2.69 -3.65 4.43
C ALA A 44 1.49 -3.55 3.49
N ARG A 45 1.28 -4.55 2.63
CA ARG A 45 0.12 -4.62 1.72
C ARG A 45 -1.19 -4.71 2.50
N THR A 46 -1.25 -5.54 3.53
CA THR A 46 -2.43 -5.71 4.37
C THR A 46 -2.76 -4.41 5.11
N ASN A 47 -1.74 -3.75 5.67
CA ASN A 47 -1.88 -2.47 6.35
C ASN A 47 -2.38 -1.37 5.41
N ILE A 48 -1.82 -1.27 4.19
CA ILE A 48 -2.27 -0.28 3.18
C ILE A 48 -3.74 -0.54 2.79
N ARG A 49 -4.15 -1.80 2.61
CA ARG A 49 -5.57 -2.13 2.31
C ARG A 49 -6.52 -1.78 3.46
N ASN A 50 -6.11 -2.07 4.68
CA ASN A 50 -6.88 -1.71 5.87
C ASN A 50 -7.02 -0.19 5.98
N LEU A 51 -5.96 0.56 5.69
CA LEU A 51 -5.99 2.02 5.66
C LEU A 51 -6.92 2.56 4.58
N ILE A 52 -6.90 2.01 3.37
CA ILE A 52 -7.82 2.41 2.28
C ILE A 52 -9.28 2.18 2.70
N THR A 53 -9.58 1.00 3.26
CA THR A 53 -10.93 0.66 3.71
C THR A 53 -11.42 1.60 4.82
N GLN A 54 -10.59 1.85 5.84
CA GLN A 54 -10.91 2.81 6.89
C GLN A 54 -11.03 4.25 6.38
N GLY A 55 -10.22 4.58 5.38
CA GLY A 55 -10.31 5.86 4.71
C GLY A 55 -11.66 6.03 4.00
N ASP A 56 -12.19 4.98 3.35
CA ASP A 56 -13.44 5.07 2.58
C ASP A 56 -14.61 5.39 3.52
N ASP A 57 -14.64 4.72 4.68
CA ASP A 57 -15.58 5.02 5.76
C ASP A 57 -15.39 6.45 6.28
N ALA A 58 -14.14 6.87 6.54
CA ALA A 58 -13.83 8.22 7.01
C ALA A 58 -14.21 9.31 6.00
N LEU A 59 -14.03 9.05 4.70
CA LEU A 59 -14.47 9.96 3.63
C LEU A 59 -15.99 10.09 3.62
N ALA A 60 -16.73 8.99 3.75
CA ALA A 60 -18.19 9.03 3.81
C ALA A 60 -18.69 9.89 4.99
N GLU A 61 -18.09 9.69 6.17
CA GLU A 61 -18.39 10.50 7.36
C GLU A 61 -18.02 11.97 7.17
N LEU A 62 -16.85 12.27 6.59
CA LEU A 62 -16.40 13.63 6.31
C LEU A 62 -17.27 14.33 5.27
N ILE A 63 -17.78 13.63 4.25
CA ILE A 63 -18.72 14.19 3.27
C ILE A 63 -20.03 14.56 3.97
N ALA A 64 -20.56 13.66 4.82
CA ALA A 64 -21.78 13.91 5.57
C ALA A 64 -21.63 15.12 6.50
N LEU A 65 -20.53 15.19 7.25
CA LEU A 65 -20.22 16.31 8.13
C LEU A 65 -20.00 17.61 7.35
N SER A 66 -19.23 17.57 6.25
CA SER A 66 -18.96 18.75 5.42
C SER A 66 -20.23 19.33 4.82
N THR A 67 -21.16 18.47 4.40
CA THR A 67 -22.47 18.87 3.86
C THR A 67 -23.34 19.48 4.95
N GLN A 68 -23.35 18.91 6.16
CA GLN A 68 -24.11 19.41 7.30
C GLN A 68 -23.58 20.73 7.84
N SER A 69 -22.26 20.87 7.97
CA SER A 69 -21.62 22.05 8.54
C SER A 69 -21.49 23.20 7.53
N GLN A 70 -21.59 22.92 6.24
CA GLN A 70 -21.37 23.90 5.15
C GLN A 70 -20.08 24.72 5.30
N ASP A 71 -19.06 24.15 5.97
CA ASP A 71 -17.81 24.84 6.26
C ASP A 71 -16.83 24.65 5.08
N PRO A 72 -16.36 25.74 4.44
CA PRO A 72 -15.32 25.67 3.40
C PRO A 72 -14.04 24.97 3.84
N LYS A 73 -13.74 24.96 5.15
CA LYS A 73 -12.57 24.27 5.68
C LYS A 73 -12.70 22.76 5.59
N SER A 74 -13.88 22.21 5.83
CA SER A 74 -14.12 20.76 5.80
C SER A 74 -13.93 20.18 4.39
N TYR A 75 -14.31 20.91 3.35
CA TYR A 75 -14.05 20.51 1.95
C TYR A 75 -12.56 20.49 1.58
N ARG A 76 -11.74 21.36 2.21
CA ARG A 76 -10.28 21.33 2.03
C ARG A 76 -9.69 20.09 2.69
N GLU A 77 -10.15 19.76 3.89
CA GLU A 77 -9.70 18.57 4.61
C GLU A 77 -10.12 17.29 3.86
N LEU A 78 -11.32 17.26 3.29
CA LEU A 78 -11.76 16.20 2.38
C LEU A 78 -10.81 16.04 1.19
N SER A 79 -10.45 17.13 0.54
CA SER A 79 -9.53 17.11 -0.61
C SER A 79 -8.14 16.59 -0.22
N ASN A 80 -7.70 16.89 1.01
CA ASN A 80 -6.47 16.35 1.58
C ASN A 80 -6.59 14.83 1.83
N LEU A 81 -7.69 14.37 2.42
CA LEU A 81 -7.93 12.94 2.67
C LEU A 81 -7.99 12.13 1.36
N ILE A 82 -8.68 12.65 0.33
CA ILE A 82 -8.72 12.03 -1.01
C ILE A 82 -7.30 11.92 -1.58
N LYS A 83 -6.45 12.93 -1.38
CA LYS A 83 -5.06 12.89 -1.83
C LYS A 83 -4.26 11.81 -1.10
N VAL A 84 -4.38 11.73 0.23
CA VAL A 84 -3.73 10.70 1.05
C VAL A 84 -4.17 9.30 0.61
N MET A 85 -5.45 9.11 0.28
CA MET A 85 -5.93 7.85 -0.29
C MET A 85 -5.33 7.51 -1.65
N LEU A 86 -5.23 8.50 -2.53
CA LEU A 86 -4.61 8.29 -3.84
C LEU A 86 -3.14 7.87 -3.67
N ASP A 87 -2.44 8.52 -2.74
CA ASP A 87 -1.07 8.16 -2.39
C ASP A 87 -0.99 6.76 -1.77
N ALA A 88 -1.94 6.36 -0.91
CA ALA A 88 -2.03 5.00 -0.37
C ALA A 88 -2.29 3.94 -1.46
N ASN A 89 -3.18 4.24 -2.41
CA ASN A 89 -3.43 3.38 -3.57
C ASN A 89 -2.19 3.24 -4.46
N LYS A 90 -1.44 4.33 -4.65
CA LYS A 90 -0.17 4.29 -5.37
C LYS A 90 0.85 3.44 -4.63
N ASN A 91 0.97 3.59 -3.31
CA ASN A 91 1.85 2.78 -2.48
C ASN A 91 1.51 1.28 -2.55
N LEU A 92 0.23 0.92 -2.68
CA LEU A 92 -0.20 -0.47 -2.90
C LEU A 92 0.35 -1.03 -4.22
N VAL A 93 0.30 -0.24 -5.30
CA VAL A 93 0.83 -0.62 -6.62
C VAL A 93 2.36 -0.72 -6.58
N ASP A 94 3.02 0.23 -5.90
CA ASP A 94 4.47 0.24 -5.76
C ASP A 94 4.95 -0.94 -4.89
N ASN A 95 4.22 -1.30 -3.83
CA ASN A 95 4.46 -2.52 -3.04
C ASN A 95 4.29 -3.80 -3.89
N ALA A 96 3.26 -3.86 -4.75
CA ALA A 96 3.10 -4.98 -5.68
C ALA A 96 4.25 -5.07 -6.70
N ARG A 97 4.81 -3.93 -7.13
CA ARG A 97 6.00 -3.89 -8.00
C ARG A 97 7.25 -4.36 -7.25
N ALA A 98 7.48 -3.86 -6.04
CA ALA A 98 8.60 -4.28 -5.19
C ALA A 98 8.57 -5.79 -4.96
N ARG A 99 7.40 -6.36 -4.64
CA ARG A 99 7.24 -7.82 -4.52
C ARG A 99 7.63 -8.56 -5.80
N LYS A 100 7.26 -8.03 -6.97
CA LYS A 100 7.62 -8.65 -8.25
C LYS A 100 9.12 -8.57 -8.53
N GLU A 101 9.77 -7.46 -8.18
CA GLU A 101 11.21 -7.27 -8.34
C GLU A 101 12.00 -8.23 -7.45
N ILE A 102 11.63 -8.36 -6.18
CA ILE A 102 12.27 -9.28 -5.22
C ILE A 102 12.11 -10.74 -5.66
N VAL A 103 10.89 -11.15 -6.05
CA VAL A 103 10.65 -12.51 -6.58
C VAL A 103 11.41 -12.79 -7.89
N HIS A 104 11.74 -11.74 -8.66
CA HIS A 104 12.56 -11.89 -9.87
C HIS A 104 14.06 -11.96 -9.57
N ASP A 105 14.54 -11.27 -8.54
CA ASP A 105 15.95 -11.31 -8.09
C ASP A 105 16.28 -12.61 -7.34
N ASP A 106 15.30 -13.23 -6.67
CA ASP A 106 15.44 -14.55 -6.03
C ASP A 106 15.37 -15.73 -7.02
N LYS A 107 15.10 -15.48 -8.31
CA LYS A 107 15.43 -16.48 -9.32
C LYS A 107 16.95 -16.52 -9.40
N PRO A 108 17.60 -17.66 -9.10
CA PRO A 108 19.05 -17.73 -9.17
C PRO A 108 19.45 -17.26 -10.56
N ALA A 109 20.50 -16.43 -10.62
CA ALA A 109 21.20 -16.01 -11.83
C ALA A 109 21.86 -17.19 -12.59
N GLY A 110 21.24 -18.37 -12.57
CA GLY A 110 21.63 -19.60 -13.24
C GLY A 110 20.80 -19.91 -14.48
N ASP A 111 19.81 -19.09 -14.83
CA ASP A 111 19.03 -19.29 -16.05
C ASP A 111 19.03 -18.04 -16.94
N THR A 112 20.22 -17.49 -17.15
CA THR A 112 20.51 -16.83 -18.43
C THR A 112 20.50 -17.91 -19.50
N HIS A 113 19.30 -18.36 -19.89
CA HIS A 113 19.09 -18.94 -21.22
C HIS A 113 19.44 -17.83 -22.21
N ASN A 114 20.73 -17.79 -22.56
CA ASN A 114 21.29 -16.96 -23.60
C ASN A 114 20.64 -17.40 -24.91
N THR A 115 19.42 -16.91 -25.16
CA THR A 115 18.67 -17.06 -26.39
C THR A 115 19.08 -15.94 -27.35
N THR A 116 20.36 -15.58 -27.36
CA THR A 116 20.90 -14.72 -28.40
C THR A 116 21.13 -15.58 -29.63
N ASN A 117 20.09 -15.67 -30.46
CA ASN A 117 20.15 -16.06 -31.87
C ASN A 117 19.95 -17.56 -32.23
N ASN A 118 18.71 -18.05 -32.11
CA ASN A 118 18.26 -19.32 -32.71
C ASN A 118 17.80 -19.17 -34.19
N LEU A 119 18.07 -18.04 -34.84
CA LEU A 119 17.79 -17.85 -36.26
C LEU A 119 19.03 -18.24 -37.07
N PHE A 120 19.01 -19.45 -37.63
CA PHE A 120 20.02 -19.87 -38.60
C PHE A 120 19.79 -19.14 -39.92
N VAL A 121 20.51 -18.03 -40.13
CA VAL A 121 20.55 -17.33 -41.42
C VAL A 121 21.54 -18.04 -42.35
N GLY A 122 21.04 -19.07 -43.06
CA GLY A 122 21.80 -19.87 -44.03
C GLY A 122 20.89 -20.77 -44.86
N THR A 123 21.45 -21.54 -45.79
CA THR A 123 20.67 -22.48 -46.61
C THR A 123 20.36 -23.76 -45.82
N THR A 124 19.24 -24.42 -46.11
CA THR A 124 18.85 -25.69 -45.45
C THR A 124 19.94 -26.76 -45.56
N SER A 125 20.76 -26.72 -46.60
CA SER A 125 21.90 -27.63 -46.81
C SER A 125 22.97 -27.52 -45.71
N ASP A 126 23.23 -26.31 -45.20
CA ASP A 126 24.27 -26.08 -44.18
C ASP A 126 23.79 -26.49 -42.78
N ALA A 127 22.49 -26.39 -42.51
CA ALA A 127 21.88 -26.92 -41.29
C ALA A 127 22.00 -28.45 -41.20
N ILE A 128 21.80 -29.16 -42.32
CA ILE A 128 21.90 -30.62 -42.39
C ILE A 128 23.34 -31.10 -42.19
N LYS A 129 24.33 -30.40 -42.77
CA LYS A 129 25.76 -30.73 -42.56
C LYS A 129 26.16 -30.62 -41.09
N LYS A 130 25.79 -29.52 -40.42
CA LYS A 130 26.07 -29.33 -38.99
C LYS A 130 25.41 -30.39 -38.09
N LEU A 131 24.23 -30.88 -38.47
CA LEU A 131 23.55 -31.96 -37.74
C LEU A 131 24.28 -33.30 -37.90
N LYS A 132 24.87 -33.54 -39.08
CA LYS A 132 25.62 -34.77 -39.39
C LYS A 132 27.00 -34.79 -38.70
N ASP A 133 27.66 -33.64 -38.62
CA ASP A 133 28.96 -33.51 -37.92
C ASP A 133 28.82 -33.66 -36.39
N LYS A 134 27.63 -33.44 -35.82
CA LYS A 134 27.35 -33.63 -34.39
C LYS A 134 27.09 -35.08 -33.96
N ASN A 135 26.95 -36.01 -34.92
CA ASN A 135 26.68 -37.44 -34.68
C ASN A 135 27.92 -38.32 -34.98
N VAL A 136 29.12 -37.82 -34.67
CA VAL A 136 30.38 -38.58 -34.65
C VAL A 136 31.03 -38.41 -33.28
#